data_AF-A0AAX6QRV9-F1
#
_entry.id   AF-A0AAX6QRV9-F1
#
_cell.length_a   1.000
_cell.length_b   1.000
_cell.length_c   1.000
_cell.angle_alpha   90.00
_cell.angle_beta   90.00
_cell.angle_gamma   90.00
#
_symmetry.space_group_name_H-M   'P 1'
#
loop_
_entity.id
_entity.type
_entity.pdbx_description
1 polymer ?
#
loop_
_entity_poly.entity_id
_entity_poly.type
_entity_poly.pdbx_seq_one_letter_code
_entity_poly.pdbx_strand_id
1 'polypeptide(L)'
;MRRCGWCDEAGERGSGRFHFRPQSISDIINCNTMSAAQMTGIVLPQMVSRGRGVIVNVSSIASQRGFPSHALYSATKAFVQCFSEAVGAEYSPQGVTIQTVSPSFVSTNMINKRSTGLLVKSADEFARTALDTLGLSSHVSGCLSHELQSFLLPFIIPVWLTNSRWGIRLLSLGSKVKFFSFLQSATARSH
;
A
#
# COMPACT_ATOMS: atom_id res chain seq x y z
N MET A 1 -10.64 10.57 15.65
CA MET A 1 -9.88 10.25 14.42
C MET A 1 -9.91 8.73 14.26
N ARG A 2 -10.62 8.18 13.27
CA ARG A 2 -10.64 6.71 13.04
C ARG A 2 -9.26 6.29 12.50
N ARG A 3 -8.75 5.16 12.96
CA ARG A 3 -7.45 4.60 12.57
C ARG A 3 -7.49 4.18 11.09
N CYS A 4 -6.33 4.00 10.47
CA CYS A 4 -6.25 3.47 9.11
C CYS A 4 -6.41 1.95 9.13
N GLY A 5 -6.94 1.36 8.05
CA GLY A 5 -7.28 -0.08 8.02
C GLY A 5 -6.13 -1.03 8.35
N TRP A 6 -4.87 -0.65 8.13
CA TRP A 6 -3.71 -1.45 8.56
C TRP A 6 -3.50 -1.44 10.08
N CYS A 7 -3.71 -0.29 10.74
CA CYS A 7 -3.66 -0.16 12.19
C CYS A 7 -4.86 -0.84 12.86
N ASP A 8 -6.01 -0.87 12.19
CA ASP A 8 -7.18 -1.62 12.65
C ASP A 8 -6.94 -3.13 12.57
N GLU A 9 -6.37 -3.62 11.46
CA GLU A 9 -5.92 -5.02 11.38
C GLU A 9 -4.83 -5.35 12.41
N ALA A 10 -3.90 -4.43 12.67
CA ALA A 10 -2.84 -4.63 13.66
C ALA A 10 -3.37 -4.66 15.10
N GLY A 11 -4.41 -3.90 15.40
CA GLY A 11 -5.04 -3.82 16.72
C GLY A 11 -5.90 -5.02 17.08
N GLU A 12 -6.49 -5.71 16.09
CA GLU A 12 -7.32 -6.90 16.29
C GLU A 12 -6.54 -8.23 16.26
N ARG A 13 -5.20 -8.19 16.28
CA ARG A 13 -4.35 -9.40 16.23
C ARG A 13 -4.47 -10.25 17.50
N GLY A 14 -5.56 -11.02 17.60
CA GLY A 14 -5.59 -12.31 18.27
C GLY A 14 -5.07 -13.39 17.34
N SER A 15 -3.97 -14.06 17.71
CA SER A 15 -3.42 -15.28 17.10
C SER A 15 -2.98 -15.29 15.62
N GLY A 16 -2.96 -14.15 14.90
CA GLY A 16 -2.44 -14.10 13.52
C GLY A 16 -3.28 -14.87 12.49
N ARG A 17 -4.59 -14.99 12.72
CA ARG A 17 -5.57 -15.61 11.79
C ARG A 17 -6.63 -14.59 11.38
N PHE A 18 -7.33 -14.87 10.28
CA PHE A 18 -8.50 -14.09 9.84
C PHE A 18 -9.69 -14.32 10.78
N HIS A 19 -9.70 -13.64 11.92
CA HIS A 19 -10.80 -13.62 12.87
C HIS A 19 -11.10 -12.16 13.21
N PHE A 20 -11.79 -11.49 12.31
CA PHE A 20 -12.25 -10.12 12.49
C PHE A 20 -13.69 -10.12 12.99
N ARG A 21 -14.02 -9.14 13.83
CA ARG A 21 -15.44 -8.87 14.12
C ARG A 21 -16.10 -8.37 12.83
N PRO A 22 -17.37 -8.72 12.55
CA PRO A 22 -18.06 -8.24 11.34
C PRO A 22 -18.00 -6.72 11.18
N GLN A 23 -18.15 -5.97 12.28
CA GLN A 23 -18.07 -4.51 12.28
C GLN A 23 -16.72 -4.00 11.77
N SER A 24 -15.62 -4.64 12.17
CA SER A 24 -14.26 -4.26 11.80
C SER A 24 -13.97 -4.54 10.33
N ILE A 25 -14.56 -5.62 9.77
CA ILE A 25 -14.52 -5.90 8.33
C ILE A 25 -15.18 -4.75 7.56
N SER A 26 -16.40 -4.37 7.97
CA SER A 26 -17.12 -3.25 7.35
C SER A 26 -16.36 -1.94 7.48
N ASP A 27 -15.79 -1.64 8.64
CA ASP A 27 -15.02 -0.41 8.86
C ASP A 27 -13.78 -0.33 7.95
N ILE A 28 -13.02 -1.43 7.81
CA ILE A 28 -11.82 -1.49 6.95
C ILE A 28 -12.21 -1.29 5.47
N ILE A 29 -13.26 -1.98 5.01
CA ILE A 29 -13.75 -1.85 3.64
C ILE A 29 -14.25 -0.42 3.40
N ASN A 30 -15.12 0.10 4.26
CA ASN A 30 -15.66 1.45 4.12
C ASN A 30 -14.56 2.52 4.11
N CYS A 31 -13.57 2.39 4.99
CA CYS A 31 -12.48 3.35 5.11
C CYS A 31 -11.53 3.33 3.90
N ASN A 32 -11.26 2.17 3.30
CA ASN A 32 -10.24 2.05 2.24
C ASN A 32 -10.82 2.00 0.82
N THR A 33 -11.99 1.39 0.62
CA THR A 33 -12.56 1.18 -0.71
C THR A 33 -13.72 2.14 -0.98
N MET A 34 -14.73 2.13 -0.10
CA MET A 34 -15.94 2.91 -0.31
C MET A 34 -15.65 4.41 -0.32
N SER A 35 -14.82 4.88 0.62
CA SER A 35 -14.37 6.27 0.68
C SER A 35 -13.69 6.72 -0.62
N ALA A 36 -12.78 5.92 -1.19
CA ALA A 36 -12.07 6.24 -2.41
C ALA A 36 -13.03 6.34 -3.61
N ALA A 37 -13.89 5.34 -3.78
CA ALA A 37 -14.85 5.32 -4.88
C ALA A 37 -15.86 6.49 -4.79
N GLN A 38 -16.39 6.75 -3.59
CA GLN A 38 -17.33 7.86 -3.37
C GLN A 38 -16.67 9.22 -3.60
N MET A 39 -15.47 9.44 -3.06
CA MET A 39 -14.75 10.70 -3.25
C MET A 39 -14.43 10.95 -4.72
N THR A 40 -13.98 9.91 -5.46
CA THR A 40 -13.80 10.00 -6.91
C THR A 40 -15.12 10.37 -7.59
N GLY A 41 -16.23 9.69 -7.29
CA GLY A 41 -17.54 10.00 -7.88
C GLY A 41 -18.05 11.42 -7.62
N ILE A 42 -17.70 12.02 -6.47
CA ILE A 42 -18.08 13.39 -6.12
C ILE A 42 -17.27 14.42 -6.92
N VAL A 43 -15.95 14.25 -7.02
CA VAL A 43 -15.06 15.27 -7.60
C VAL A 43 -14.91 15.15 -9.12
N LEU A 44 -15.09 13.94 -9.67
CA LEU A 44 -14.83 13.63 -11.07
C LEU A 44 -15.73 14.42 -12.05
N PRO A 45 -17.06 14.56 -11.85
CA PRO A 45 -17.90 15.32 -12.77
C PRO A 45 -17.44 16.78 -12.93
N GLN A 46 -16.97 17.40 -11.84
CA GLN A 46 -16.47 18.77 -11.85
C GLN A 46 -15.10 18.88 -12.54
N MET A 47 -14.27 17.85 -12.48
CA MET A 47 -13.00 17.80 -13.22
C MET A 47 -13.24 17.67 -14.72
N VAL A 48 -14.18 16.80 -15.10
CA VAL A 48 -14.61 16.59 -16.48
C VAL A 48 -15.18 17.88 -17.07
N SER A 49 -16.07 18.57 -16.35
CA SER A 49 -16.65 19.83 -16.84
C SER A 49 -15.59 20.92 -17.08
N ARG A 50 -14.46 20.86 -16.37
CA ARG A 50 -13.33 21.80 -16.56
C ARG A 50 -12.37 21.36 -17.67
N GLY A 51 -12.50 20.14 -18.18
CA GLY A 51 -11.51 19.51 -19.08
C GLY A 51 -10.14 19.34 -18.45
N ARG A 52 -10.04 19.42 -17.10
CA ARG A 52 -8.79 19.28 -16.35
C ARG A 52 -9.04 18.84 -14.91
N GLY A 53 -8.24 17.89 -14.45
CA GLY A 53 -8.22 17.47 -13.05
C GLY A 53 -7.19 16.39 -12.78
N VAL A 54 -6.81 16.27 -11.51
CA VAL A 54 -5.90 15.21 -11.04
C VAL A 54 -6.49 14.57 -9.80
N ILE A 55 -6.60 13.24 -9.80
CA ILE A 55 -6.94 12.43 -8.62
C ILE A 55 -5.76 11.51 -8.33
N VAL A 56 -5.29 11.54 -7.08
CA VAL A 56 -4.20 10.68 -6.62
C VAL A 56 -4.73 9.75 -5.54
N ASN A 57 -4.79 8.46 -5.85
CA ASN A 57 -5.24 7.43 -4.92
C ASN A 57 -4.05 6.67 -4.34
N VAL A 58 -4.08 6.41 -3.03
CA VAL A 58 -2.97 5.76 -2.32
C VAL A 58 -3.26 4.28 -2.11
N SER A 59 -2.56 3.44 -2.87
CA SER A 59 -2.54 1.99 -2.72
C SER A 59 -1.37 1.56 -1.81
N SER A 60 -0.76 0.41 -2.07
CA SER A 60 0.37 -0.18 -1.33
C SER A 60 0.98 -1.30 -2.16
N ILE A 61 2.24 -1.65 -1.95
CA ILE A 61 2.83 -2.91 -2.47
C ILE A 61 2.00 -4.15 -2.06
N ALA A 62 1.22 -4.03 -0.98
CA ALA A 62 0.28 -5.05 -0.53
C ALA A 62 -0.88 -5.33 -1.52
N SER A 63 -1.09 -4.48 -2.53
CA SER A 63 -2.09 -4.69 -3.59
C SER A 63 -1.68 -5.79 -4.57
N GLN A 64 -0.38 -5.99 -4.78
CA GLN A 64 0.16 -6.88 -5.82
C GLN A 64 -0.05 -8.37 -5.48
N ARG A 65 -0.24 -8.70 -4.20
CA ARG A 65 -0.43 -10.06 -3.71
C ARG A 65 -1.04 -10.10 -2.32
N GLY A 66 -1.69 -11.21 -1.99
CA GLY A 66 -2.16 -11.47 -0.64
C GLY A 66 -0.99 -11.70 0.32
N PHE A 67 -0.88 -10.87 1.35
CA PHE A 67 0.06 -11.09 2.45
C PHE A 67 -0.65 -11.82 3.60
N PRO A 68 -0.12 -12.96 4.10
CA PRO A 68 -0.68 -13.63 5.27
C PRO A 68 -0.80 -12.65 6.45
N SER A 69 -1.94 -12.70 7.15
CA SER A 69 -2.30 -11.76 8.24
C SER A 69 -2.66 -10.33 7.81
N HIS A 70 -2.74 -10.06 6.50
CA HIS A 70 -3.14 -8.76 5.93
C HIS A 70 -4.15 -8.89 4.79
N ALA A 71 -5.05 -9.88 4.89
CA ALA A 71 -5.93 -10.26 3.80
C ALA A 71 -6.90 -9.13 3.40
N LEU A 72 -7.57 -8.46 4.36
CA LEU A 72 -8.50 -7.36 4.02
C LEU A 72 -7.71 -6.16 3.53
N TYR A 73 -6.62 -5.81 4.20
CA TYR A 73 -5.79 -4.69 3.77
C TYR A 73 -5.27 -4.88 2.33
N SER A 74 -4.67 -6.03 2.02
CA SER A 74 -4.24 -6.37 0.66
C SER A 74 -5.39 -6.28 -0.35
N ALA A 75 -6.55 -6.87 -0.03
CA ALA A 75 -7.72 -6.84 -0.92
C ALA A 75 -8.23 -5.41 -1.16
N THR A 76 -8.34 -4.59 -0.11
CA THR A 76 -8.78 -3.19 -0.24
C THR A 76 -7.79 -2.34 -1.05
N LYS A 77 -6.49 -2.58 -0.93
CA LYS A 77 -5.48 -1.87 -1.72
C LYS A 77 -5.44 -2.35 -3.18
N ALA A 78 -5.69 -3.62 -3.43
CA ALA A 78 -5.91 -4.15 -4.78
C ALA A 78 -7.14 -3.52 -5.44
N PHE A 79 -8.25 -3.36 -4.70
CA PHE A 79 -9.43 -2.64 -5.17
C PHE A 79 -9.09 -1.21 -5.60
N VAL A 80 -8.43 -0.44 -4.73
CA VAL A 80 -8.09 0.97 -5.02
C VAL A 80 -7.24 1.09 -6.29
N GLN A 81 -6.28 0.18 -6.48
CA GLN A 81 -5.44 0.18 -7.67
C GLN A 81 -6.26 -0.10 -8.94
N CYS A 82 -6.97 -1.23 -8.98
CA CYS A 82 -7.73 -1.63 -10.16
C CYS A 82 -8.84 -0.63 -10.50
N PHE A 83 -9.54 -0.12 -9.48
CA PHE A 83 -10.54 0.94 -9.62
C PHE A 83 -9.96 2.19 -10.28
N SER A 84 -8.81 2.66 -9.80
CA SER A 84 -8.20 3.91 -10.28
C SER A 84 -7.63 3.77 -11.69
N GLU A 85 -7.06 2.60 -12.03
CA GLU A 85 -6.58 2.30 -13.38
C GLU A 85 -7.74 2.30 -14.39
N ALA A 86 -8.85 1.63 -14.04
CA ALA A 86 -10.03 1.57 -14.90
C ALA A 86 -10.66 2.96 -15.11
N VAL A 87 -10.96 3.69 -14.04
CA VAL A 87 -11.55 5.03 -14.15
C VAL A 87 -10.56 6.02 -14.80
N GLY A 88 -9.26 5.90 -14.52
CA GLY A 88 -8.26 6.74 -15.18
C GLY A 88 -8.26 6.56 -16.70
N ALA A 89 -8.39 5.34 -17.19
CA ALA A 89 -8.48 5.05 -18.63
C ALA A 89 -9.76 5.63 -19.25
N GLU A 90 -10.91 5.53 -18.56
CA GLU A 90 -12.20 6.05 -19.03
C GLU A 90 -12.20 7.58 -19.19
N TYR A 91 -11.53 8.30 -18.28
CA TYR A 91 -11.58 9.76 -18.20
C TYR A 91 -10.33 10.46 -18.73
N SER A 92 -9.29 9.72 -19.13
CA SER A 92 -8.10 10.29 -19.77
C SER A 92 -8.41 11.13 -21.02
N PRO A 93 -9.32 10.72 -21.93
CA PRO A 93 -9.67 11.55 -23.10
C PRO A 93 -10.35 12.88 -22.74
N GLN A 94 -10.87 13.00 -21.52
CA GLN A 94 -11.60 14.17 -21.01
C GLN A 94 -10.66 15.13 -20.25
N GLY A 95 -9.34 14.90 -20.31
CA GLY A 95 -8.33 15.75 -19.66
C GLY A 95 -8.18 15.51 -18.15
N VAL A 96 -8.73 14.41 -17.63
CA VAL A 96 -8.59 14.06 -16.21
C VAL A 96 -7.54 12.98 -16.03
N THR A 97 -6.54 13.25 -15.21
CA THR A 97 -5.53 12.26 -14.80
C THR A 97 -5.94 11.61 -13.49
N ILE A 98 -6.04 10.30 -13.47
CA ILE A 98 -6.19 9.53 -12.23
C ILE A 98 -4.98 8.62 -12.10
N GLN A 99 -4.28 8.76 -10.99
CA GLN A 99 -3.04 8.05 -10.73
C GLN A 99 -3.08 7.35 -9.37
N THR A 100 -2.62 6.10 -9.37
CA THR A 100 -2.43 5.32 -8.15
C THR A 100 -0.97 5.34 -7.75
N VAL A 101 -0.73 5.59 -6.46
CA VAL A 101 0.60 5.47 -5.87
C VAL A 101 0.63 4.26 -4.93
N SER A 102 1.51 3.28 -5.18
CA SER A 102 1.72 2.09 -4.34
C SER A 102 3.04 2.17 -3.56
N PRO A 103 3.06 2.81 -2.38
CA PRO A 103 4.25 2.81 -1.52
C PRO A 103 4.63 1.41 -1.05
N SER A 104 5.94 1.22 -0.86
CA SER A 104 6.51 0.11 -0.07
C SER A 104 6.62 0.53 1.39
N PHE A 105 7.83 0.66 1.96
CA PHE A 105 8.00 1.04 3.36
C PHE A 105 8.16 2.56 3.53
N VAL A 106 7.16 3.22 4.09
CA VAL A 106 7.21 4.65 4.45
C VAL A 106 7.16 4.81 5.97
N SER A 107 8.14 5.53 6.53
CA SER A 107 8.18 5.87 7.95
C SER A 107 7.02 6.79 8.30
N THR A 108 5.97 6.18 8.81
CA THR A 108 4.74 6.80 9.31
C THR A 108 4.42 6.22 10.69
N ASN A 109 3.46 6.82 11.39
CA ASN A 109 2.91 6.23 12.63
C ASN A 109 2.38 4.81 12.42
N MET A 110 2.09 4.44 11.17
CA MET A 110 1.78 3.08 10.75
C MET A 110 2.92 2.15 11.20
N ILE A 111 4.15 2.32 10.71
CA ILE A 111 5.25 1.35 10.92
C ILE A 111 6.13 1.60 12.16
N ASN A 112 5.60 2.19 13.24
CA ASN A 112 6.35 2.51 14.47
C ASN A 112 7.61 3.37 14.25
N LYS A 113 7.55 4.40 13.40
CA LYS A 113 8.63 5.39 13.20
C LYS A 113 10.02 4.76 12.99
N ARG A 114 10.13 3.82 12.03
CA ARG A 114 11.44 3.26 11.64
C ARG A 114 12.39 4.37 11.19
N SER A 115 13.68 4.21 11.48
CA SER A 115 14.71 5.11 10.96
C SER A 115 14.67 5.11 9.44
N THR A 116 14.71 6.31 8.87
CA THR A 116 14.77 6.50 7.42
C THR A 116 16.10 5.95 6.88
N GLY A 117 16.08 5.47 5.64
CA GLY A 117 17.26 4.94 4.97
C GLY A 117 16.95 4.62 3.51
N LEU A 118 17.88 3.95 2.82
CA LEU A 118 17.77 3.69 1.38
C LEU A 118 16.45 3.01 0.96
N LEU A 119 15.90 2.15 1.83
CA LEU A 119 14.68 1.38 1.55
C LEU A 119 13.44 1.91 2.28
N VAL A 120 13.59 2.87 3.19
CA VAL A 120 12.51 3.41 4.01
C VAL A 120 12.54 4.93 3.96
N LYS A 121 11.61 5.53 3.22
CA LYS A 121 11.51 6.99 3.10
C LYS A 121 10.69 7.59 4.23
N SER A 122 10.94 8.86 4.55
CA SER A 122 10.01 9.65 5.38
C SER A 122 8.71 9.92 4.63
N ALA A 123 7.63 10.23 5.36
CA ALA A 123 6.36 10.60 4.75
C ALA A 123 6.48 11.85 3.87
N ASP A 124 7.18 12.88 4.32
CA ASP A 124 7.36 14.14 3.60
C ASP A 124 8.18 13.94 2.31
N GLU A 125 9.27 13.18 2.40
CA GLU A 125 10.09 12.88 1.24
C GLU A 125 9.32 12.03 0.22
N PHE A 126 8.59 11.03 0.70
CA PHE A 126 7.75 10.19 -0.17
C PHE A 126 6.66 11.01 -0.86
N ALA A 127 6.00 11.92 -0.15
CA ALA A 127 4.99 12.79 -0.73
C ALA A 127 5.57 13.65 -1.86
N ARG A 128 6.74 14.25 -1.66
CA ARG A 128 7.44 15.04 -2.69
C ARG A 128 7.76 14.20 -3.92
N THR A 129 8.42 13.05 -3.73
CA THR A 129 8.80 12.21 -4.87
C THR A 129 7.59 11.61 -5.58
N ALA A 130 6.50 11.33 -4.86
CA ALA A 130 5.27 10.84 -5.48
C ALA A 130 4.63 11.93 -6.37
N LEU A 131 4.68 13.20 -5.95
CA LEU A 131 4.20 14.31 -6.77
C LEU A 131 5.05 14.52 -8.03
N ASP A 132 6.37 14.29 -7.96
CA ASP A 132 7.25 14.37 -9.13
C ASP A 132 6.92 13.31 -10.20
N THR A 133 6.24 12.22 -9.81
CA THR A 133 5.81 11.16 -10.73
C THR A 133 4.42 11.40 -11.34
N LEU A 134 3.78 12.53 -11.05
CA LEU A 134 2.42 12.80 -11.53
C LEU A 134 2.35 12.87 -13.05
N GLY A 135 1.40 12.14 -13.62
CA GLY A 135 1.15 12.10 -15.07
C GLY A 135 2.11 11.22 -15.87
N LEU A 136 3.11 10.61 -15.24
CA LEU A 136 4.03 9.69 -15.94
C LEU A 136 3.35 8.34 -16.28
N SER A 137 2.50 7.85 -15.39
CA SER A 137 1.81 6.56 -15.51
C SER A 137 0.55 6.57 -14.64
N SER A 138 -0.42 5.73 -14.99
CA SER A 138 -1.63 5.50 -14.18
C SER A 138 -1.32 4.79 -12.85
N HIS A 139 -0.20 4.06 -12.78
CA HIS A 139 0.29 3.38 -11.59
C HIS A 139 1.79 3.62 -11.40
N VAL A 140 2.18 4.01 -10.19
CA VAL A 140 3.59 4.23 -9.81
C VAL A 140 3.82 3.80 -8.36
N SER A 141 5.05 3.45 -8.00
CA SER A 141 5.40 3.24 -6.57
C SER A 141 5.70 4.53 -5.80
N GLY A 142 5.75 5.68 -6.50
CA GLY A 142 5.97 7.03 -5.94
C GLY A 142 7.43 7.40 -5.68
N CYS A 143 8.37 6.46 -5.80
CA CYS A 143 9.81 6.72 -5.83
C CYS A 143 10.57 5.52 -6.39
N LEU A 144 11.77 5.77 -6.94
CA LEU A 144 12.60 4.74 -7.55
C LEU A 144 12.97 3.60 -6.57
N SER A 145 13.25 3.92 -5.32
CA SER A 145 13.59 2.92 -4.30
C SER A 145 12.43 1.96 -4.02
N HIS A 146 11.18 2.43 -4.08
CA HIS A 146 10.02 1.56 -3.95
C HIS A 146 9.75 0.77 -5.23
N GLU A 147 9.98 1.37 -6.40
CA GLU A 147 9.85 0.68 -7.68
C GLU A 147 10.81 -0.52 -7.78
N LEU A 148 12.08 -0.33 -7.36
CA LEU A 148 13.05 -1.41 -7.26
C LEU A 148 12.63 -2.48 -6.24
N GLN A 149 12.05 -2.09 -5.10
CA GLN A 149 11.51 -3.06 -4.14
C GLN A 149 10.35 -3.86 -4.74
N SER A 150 9.39 -3.21 -5.39
CA SER A 150 8.26 -3.83 -6.06
C SER A 150 8.73 -4.82 -7.13
N PHE A 151 9.76 -4.45 -7.90
CA PHE A 151 10.31 -5.28 -8.97
C PHE A 151 11.16 -6.44 -8.45
N LEU A 152 12.00 -6.25 -7.44
CA LEU A 152 12.96 -7.26 -6.95
C LEU A 152 12.33 -8.27 -5.97
N LEU A 153 11.34 -7.86 -5.18
CA LEU A 153 10.74 -8.71 -4.15
C LEU A 153 10.19 -10.05 -4.67
N PRO A 154 9.55 -10.14 -5.86
CA PRO A 154 9.11 -11.41 -6.44
C PRO A 154 10.24 -12.33 -6.90
N PHE A 155 11.40 -11.78 -7.31
CA PHE A 155 12.56 -12.57 -7.72
C PHE A 155 13.28 -13.19 -6.53
N ILE A 156 13.37 -12.46 -5.40
CA ILE A 156 14.03 -12.92 -4.19
C ILE A 156 13.14 -13.88 -3.40
N ILE A 157 11.83 -13.60 -3.36
CA ILE A 157 10.85 -14.42 -2.64
C ILE A 157 9.69 -14.75 -3.58
N PRO A 158 9.72 -15.94 -4.22
CA PRO A 158 8.65 -16.38 -5.09
C PRO A 158 7.28 -16.34 -4.38
N VAL A 159 6.23 -15.96 -5.11
CA VAL A 159 4.88 -15.79 -4.54
C VAL A 159 4.36 -17.09 -3.91
N TRP A 160 4.61 -18.24 -4.56
CA TRP A 160 4.23 -19.54 -4.02
C TRP A 160 4.86 -19.80 -2.64
N LEU A 161 6.07 -19.30 -2.41
CA LEU A 161 6.78 -19.49 -1.16
C LEU A 161 6.08 -18.72 -0.04
N THR A 162 5.72 -17.45 -0.28
CA THR A 162 5.04 -16.60 0.72
C THR A 162 3.68 -17.12 1.18
N ASN A 163 2.98 -17.87 0.32
CA ASN A 163 1.66 -18.42 0.61
C ASN A 163 1.68 -19.92 0.96
N SER A 164 2.84 -20.58 0.85
CA SER A 164 2.99 -21.98 1.23
C SER A 164 3.00 -22.16 2.74
N ARG A 165 2.56 -23.35 3.20
CA ARG A 165 2.66 -23.73 4.63
C ARG A 165 4.09 -23.63 5.16
N TRP A 166 5.07 -23.91 4.31
CA TRP A 166 6.50 -23.86 4.65
C TRP A 166 6.98 -22.41 4.81
N GLY A 167 6.65 -21.52 3.87
CA GLY A 167 7.01 -20.10 3.96
C GLY A 167 6.29 -19.36 5.08
N ILE A 168 5.02 -19.66 5.35
CA ILE A 168 4.31 -19.11 6.52
C ILE A 168 5.01 -19.55 7.82
N ARG A 169 5.44 -20.82 7.92
CA ARG A 169 6.21 -21.30 9.07
C ARG A 169 7.56 -20.59 9.17
N LEU A 170 8.29 -20.43 8.06
CA LEU A 170 9.57 -19.73 8.00
C LEU A 170 9.43 -18.26 8.46
N LEU A 171 8.41 -17.55 7.98
CA LEU A 171 8.09 -16.19 8.39
C LEU A 171 7.69 -16.13 9.88
N SER A 172 6.91 -17.10 10.36
CA SER A 172 6.53 -17.20 11.78
C SER A 172 7.70 -17.51 12.71
N LEU A 173 8.66 -18.32 12.23
CA LEU A 173 9.92 -18.63 12.90
C LEU A 173 10.84 -17.43 12.89
N GLY A 174 10.88 -16.64 11.81
CA GLY A 174 11.62 -15.37 11.71
C GLY A 174 11.04 -14.22 12.57
N SER A 175 9.78 -14.31 12.99
CA SER A 175 9.23 -13.46 14.05
C SER A 175 9.58 -13.93 15.47
N LYS A 176 9.99 -15.20 15.65
CA LYS A 176 10.55 -15.72 16.91
C LYS A 176 12.08 -15.61 16.99
N VAL A 177 12.76 -15.80 15.86
CA VAL A 177 14.19 -15.62 15.64
C VAL A 177 14.34 -14.36 14.84
N LYS A 178 14.65 -13.23 15.51
CA LYS A 178 15.30 -11.98 15.08
C LYS A 178 15.77 -11.78 13.61
N PHE A 179 15.10 -12.33 12.60
CA PHE A 179 15.52 -12.33 11.19
C PHE A 179 14.96 -11.11 10.48
N PHE A 180 13.71 -10.74 10.81
CA PHE A 180 13.23 -9.38 10.57
C PHE A 180 14.03 -8.36 11.40
N SER A 181 14.56 -8.76 12.57
CA SER A 181 15.48 -7.92 13.34
C SER A 181 16.90 -7.84 12.75
N PHE A 182 17.28 -8.75 11.85
CA PHE A 182 18.60 -8.79 11.22
C PHE A 182 18.64 -7.87 9.99
N LEU A 183 17.55 -7.85 9.21
CA LEU A 183 17.29 -6.77 8.25
C LEU A 183 17.06 -5.41 8.94
N GLN A 184 16.62 -5.38 10.22
CA GLN A 184 16.60 -4.15 11.06
C GLN A 184 17.99 -3.72 11.58
N SER A 185 19.02 -4.57 11.57
CA SER A 185 20.37 -4.20 12.07
C SER A 185 21.37 -3.86 10.98
N ALA A 186 21.14 -4.30 9.74
CA ALA A 186 22.06 -4.07 8.61
C ALA A 186 22.05 -2.62 8.08
N THR A 187 21.07 -1.81 8.43
CA THR A 187 20.99 -0.38 8.08
C THR A 187 21.28 0.57 9.24
N ALA A 188 21.63 0.04 10.42
CA ALA A 188 21.98 0.81 11.62
C ALA A 188 23.50 0.94 11.86
N ARG A 189 24.33 0.52 10.90
CA ARG A 189 25.80 0.70 10.92
C ARG A 189 26.29 1.33 9.63
N SER A 190 25.97 2.59 9.43
CA SER A 190 26.85 3.51 8.72
C SER A 190 26.67 4.85 9.39
N HIS A 191 27.69 5.22 10.18
CA HIS A 191 27.91 6.55 10.72
C HIS A 191 27.82 7.63 9.63
#